data_AF-A0A938CJ59-F1
#
_entry.id   AF-A0A938CJ59-F1
#
_cell.length_a   1.000
_cell.length_b   1.000
_cell.length_c   1.000
_cell.angle_alpha   90.00
_cell.angle_beta   90.00
_cell.angle_gamma   90.00
#
_symmetry.space_group_name_H-M   'P 1'
#
loop_
_entity.id
_entity.type
_entity.pdbx_description
1 polymer ?
#
loop_
_entity_poly.entity_id
_entity_poly.type
_entity_poly.pdbx_seq_one_letter_code
_entity_poly.pdbx_strand_id
1 'polypeptide(L)'
;MGKAGAGLLLAAGLALALPADAQNPLGDAEKGAREAIGRLLQSLNRLLEAVPSYQAPEVLPNGDILIRRKRQPPESEPRDEEVLRL
;
A
#
# COMPACT_ATOMS: atom_id res chain seq x y z
N MET A 1 -8.13 -47.84 42.80
CA MET A 1 -7.10 -47.73 43.87
C MET A 1 -5.76 -47.72 43.16
N GLY A 2 -4.81 -46.80 43.33
CA GLY A 2 -4.60 -45.75 44.31
C GLY A 2 -3.45 -44.87 43.81
N LYS A 3 -3.22 -43.79 44.54
CA LYS A 3 -2.54 -42.53 44.19
C LYS A 3 -1.01 -42.61 44.04
N ALA A 4 -0.49 -41.47 43.62
CA ALA A 4 0.83 -40.87 43.89
C ALA A 4 1.88 -41.10 42.80
N GLY A 5 2.61 -40.10 42.30
CA GLY A 5 2.77 -38.74 42.79
C GLY A 5 4.25 -38.37 42.66
N ALA A 6 4.50 -37.09 42.35
CA ALA A 6 5.75 -36.37 42.58
C ALA A 6 7.04 -36.88 41.92
N GLY A 7 7.54 -36.06 41.00
CA GLY A 7 8.91 -36.16 40.49
C GLY A 7 9.32 -34.87 39.79
N LEU A 8 9.21 -33.74 40.50
CA LEU A 8 9.86 -32.48 40.11
C LEU A 8 11.38 -32.70 40.23
N LEU A 9 12.02 -33.15 39.17
CA LEU A 9 13.49 -33.19 39.08
C LEU A 9 13.97 -31.95 38.36
N LEU A 10 14.37 -30.96 39.16
CA LEU A 10 15.35 -29.95 38.79
C LEU A 10 16.63 -30.67 38.34
N ALA A 11 16.80 -30.84 37.03
CA ALA A 11 18.09 -31.17 36.45
C ALA A 11 18.78 -29.86 36.07
N ALA A 12 19.63 -29.40 36.98
CA ALA A 12 20.66 -28.42 36.69
C ALA A 12 21.64 -29.01 35.66
N GLY A 13 22.01 -28.19 34.67
CA GLY A 13 23.26 -28.36 33.94
C GLY A 13 23.19 -29.05 32.58
N LEU A 14 22.71 -28.33 31.57
CA LEU A 14 23.35 -28.38 30.25
C LEU A 14 23.25 -26.99 29.62
N ALA A 15 24.36 -26.26 29.60
CA ALA A 15 24.51 -25.02 28.85
C ALA A 15 24.46 -25.34 27.35
N LEU A 16 23.27 -25.61 26.84
CA LEU A 16 23.00 -25.54 25.41
C LEU A 16 22.99 -24.06 25.06
N ALA A 17 23.91 -23.65 24.20
CA ALA A 17 23.90 -22.34 23.56
C ALA A 17 22.56 -22.18 22.82
N LEU A 18 21.57 -21.61 23.51
CA LEU A 18 20.37 -21.08 22.88
C LEU A 18 20.85 -19.97 21.94
N PRO A 19 20.47 -19.98 20.64
CA PRO A 19 20.73 -18.82 19.81
C PRO A 19 20.00 -17.65 20.48
N ALA A 20 20.76 -16.65 20.90
CA ALA A 20 20.24 -15.43 21.53
C ALA A 20 19.53 -14.51 20.52
N ASP A 21 18.92 -15.10 19.48
CA ASP A 21 17.95 -14.41 18.65
C ASP A 21 16.60 -14.52 19.37
N ALA A 22 16.49 -13.73 20.45
CA ALA A 22 15.19 -13.29 20.92
C ALA A 22 14.63 -12.36 19.83
N GLN A 23 14.15 -12.97 18.74
CA GLN A 23 13.33 -12.31 17.74
C GLN A 23 12.25 -11.58 18.52
N ASN A 24 12.09 -10.27 18.26
CA ASN A 24 11.03 -9.48 18.86
C ASN A 24 9.86 -9.53 17.87
N PRO A 25 9.02 -10.59 17.91
CA PRO A 25 7.99 -10.81 16.90
C PRO A 25 7.02 -9.63 16.82
N LEU A 26 6.86 -8.90 17.93
CA LEU A 26 6.03 -7.71 17.97
C LEU A 26 6.66 -6.54 17.18
N GLY A 27 7.97 -6.33 17.31
CA GLY A 27 8.70 -5.31 16.55
C GLY A 27 8.74 -5.61 15.05
N ASP A 28 8.91 -6.89 14.68
CA ASP A 28 8.90 -7.32 13.29
C ASP A 28 7.51 -7.19 12.64
N ALA A 29 6.45 -7.54 13.39
CA ALA A 29 5.08 -7.34 12.97
C ALA A 29 4.74 -5.86 12.78
N GLU A 30 5.18 -5.00 13.71
CA GLU A 30 4.98 -3.54 13.62
C GLU A 30 5.69 -2.95 12.39
N LYS A 31 6.93 -3.37 12.13
CA LYS A 31 7.68 -2.95 10.95
C LYS A 31 6.97 -3.38 9.66
N GLY A 32 6.54 -4.63 9.57
CA GLY A 32 5.78 -5.15 8.43
C GLY A 32 4.47 -4.39 8.19
N ALA A 33 3.74 -4.06 9.26
CA ALA A 33 2.51 -3.27 9.18
C ALA A 33 2.78 -1.85 8.65
N ARG A 34 3.82 -1.17 9.14
CA ARG A 34 4.22 0.17 8.67
C ARG A 34 4.62 0.15 7.19
N GLU A 35 5.40 -0.84 6.76
CA GLU A 35 5.79 -0.99 5.36
C GLU A 35 4.58 -1.25 4.44
N ALA A 36 3.65 -2.10 4.86
CA ALA A 36 2.43 -2.40 4.10
C ALA A 36 1.56 -1.14 3.94
N ILE A 37 1.34 -0.40 5.03
CA ILE A 37 0.59 0.87 5.00
C ILE A 37 1.29 1.89 4.09
N GLY A 38 2.63 2.00 4.17
CA GLY A 38 3.40 2.89 3.31
C GLY A 38 3.19 2.59 1.81
N ARG A 39 3.23 1.32 1.43
CA ARG A 39 2.98 0.87 0.04
C ARG A 39 1.55 1.15 -0.41
N LEU A 40 0.57 0.96 0.47
CA LEU A 40 -0.84 1.26 0.20
C LEU A 40 -1.04 2.76 -0.05
N LEU A 41 -0.51 3.62 0.83
CA LEU A 41 -0.61 5.07 0.69
C LEU A 41 0.11 5.57 -0.57
N GLN A 42 1.27 5.01 -0.90
CA GLN A 42 1.98 5.34 -2.13
C GLN A 42 1.14 4.98 -3.38
N SER A 43 0.48 3.82 -3.37
CA SER A 43 -0.39 3.38 -4.47
C SER A 43 -1.62 4.28 -4.61
N LEU A 44 -2.23 4.65 -3.48
CA LEU A 44 -3.34 5.61 -3.44
C LEU A 44 -2.93 6.98 -4.01
N ASN A 45 -1.74 7.47 -3.65
CA ASN A 45 -1.23 8.74 -4.18
C ASN A 45 -1.10 8.73 -5.71
N ARG A 46 -0.55 7.65 -6.29
CA ARG A 46 -0.45 7.51 -7.75
C ARG A 46 -1.83 7.49 -8.43
N LEU A 47 -2.82 6.87 -7.80
CA LEU A 47 -4.18 6.86 -8.33
C LEU A 47 -4.78 8.28 -8.32
N LEU A 48 -4.56 9.05 -7.26
CA LEU A 48 -5.01 10.44 -7.19
C LEU A 48 -4.30 11.33 -8.21
N GLU A 49 -3.02 11.09 -8.48
CA GLU A 49 -2.26 11.80 -9.52
C GLU A 49 -2.78 11.53 -10.94
N ALA A 50 -3.40 10.36 -11.17
CA ALA A 50 -4.00 10.02 -12.45
C ALA A 50 -5.28 10.80 -12.75
N VAL A 51 -5.91 11.42 -11.74
CA VAL A 51 -7.13 12.21 -11.92
C VAL A 51 -6.80 13.52 -12.64
N PRO A 52 -7.41 13.80 -13.81
CA PRO A 52 -7.19 15.06 -14.50
C PRO A 52 -7.69 16.23 -13.67
N SER A 53 -6.85 17.24 -13.49
CA SER A 53 -7.24 18.48 -12.82
C SER A 53 -7.72 19.51 -13.85
N TYR A 54 -8.89 20.10 -13.60
CA TYR A 54 -9.50 21.10 -14.48
C TYR A 54 -9.58 22.47 -13.78
N GLN A 55 -9.62 23.53 -14.58
CA GLN A 55 -9.90 24.91 -14.15
C GLN A 55 -11.41 25.13 -14.01
N ALA A 56 -11.78 26.26 -13.41
CA ALA A 56 -13.18 26.67 -13.38
C ALA A 56 -13.71 26.80 -14.82
N PRO A 57 -14.97 26.39 -15.09
CA PRO A 57 -15.57 26.52 -16.41
C PRO A 57 -15.75 27.99 -16.82
N GLU A 58 -15.49 28.29 -18.09
CA GLU A 58 -15.73 29.60 -18.70
C GLU A 58 -16.88 29.49 -19.70
N VAL A 59 -17.88 30.36 -19.59
CA VAL A 59 -19.00 30.43 -20.55
C VAL A 59 -18.61 31.39 -21.66
N LEU A 60 -18.64 30.92 -22.90
CA LEU A 60 -18.26 31.69 -24.07
C LEU A 60 -19.44 32.52 -24.61
N PRO A 61 -19.21 33.58 -25.42
CA PRO A 61 -20.28 34.45 -25.94
C PRO A 61 -21.31 33.74 -26.82
N ASN A 62 -20.96 32.59 -27.40
CA ASN A 62 -21.86 31.75 -28.19
C ASN A 62 -22.73 30.82 -27.31
N GLY A 63 -22.47 30.73 -26.00
CA GLY A 63 -23.20 29.88 -25.06
C GLY A 63 -22.50 28.55 -24.71
N ASP A 64 -21.34 28.24 -25.31
CA ASP A 64 -20.57 27.03 -24.99
C ASP A 64 -19.80 27.17 -23.67
N ILE A 65 -19.38 26.02 -23.12
CA ILE A 65 -18.57 25.98 -21.89
C ILE A 65 -17.18 25.40 -22.19
N LEU A 66 -16.15 26.17 -21.87
CA LEU A 66 -14.75 25.74 -21.97
C LEU A 66 -14.24 25.23 -20.63
N ILE A 67 -13.79 23.98 -20.57
CA ILE A 67 -13.19 23.37 -19.38
C ILE A 67 -11.70 23.08 -19.65
N ARG A 68 -10.81 23.96 -19.20
CA ARG A 68 -9.36 23.83 -19.42
C ARG A 68 -8.73 22.85 -18.44
N ARG A 69 -7.85 21.96 -18.90
CA ARG A 69 -7.00 21.13 -18.03
C ARG A 69 -5.91 22.00 -17.39
N LYS A 70 -5.63 21.81 -16.09
CA LYS A 70 -4.56 22.51 -15.36
C LYS A 70 -3.18 21.95 -15.68
N ARG A 71 -3.08 20.64 -15.93
CA ARG A 71 -1.86 19.96 -16.35
C ARG A 71 -2.09 19.34 -17.71
N GLN A 72 -1.15 19.56 -18.63
CA GLN A 72 -1.14 18.83 -19.88
C GLN A 72 -0.78 17.37 -19.57
N PRO A 73 -1.53 16.39 -20.10
CA PRO A 73 -1.07 15.02 -20.03
C PRO A 73 0.29 14.90 -20.74
N PRO A 74 1.14 13.93 -20.36
CA PRO A 74 2.28 13.59 -21.19
C PRO A 74 1.78 13.34 -22.62
N GLU A 75 2.52 13.85 -23.60
CA GLU A 75 2.14 13.77 -25.01
C GLU A 75 1.87 12.31 -25.36
N SER A 76 0.59 11.99 -25.55
CA SER A 76 0.19 10.66 -26.01
C SER A 76 0.35 10.69 -27.50
N GLU A 77 1.01 9.68 -28.06
CA GLU A 77 1.03 9.44 -29.50
C GLU A 77 -0.39 9.57 -30.09
N PRO A 78 -0.52 10.07 -31.32
CA PRO A 78 -1.82 10.29 -31.94
C PRO A 78 -2.65 9.02 -31.83
N ARG A 79 -3.84 9.15 -31.23
CA ARG A 79 -4.86 8.10 -31.33
C ARG A 79 -5.30 8.09 -32.78
N ASP A 80 -4.94 7.04 -33.52
CA ASP A 80 -5.57 6.73 -34.79
C ASP A 80 -7.05 6.46 -34.51
N GLU A 81 -7.87 7.48 -34.74
CA GLU A 81 -9.32 7.37 -34.71
C GLU A 81 -9.73 6.56 -35.94
N GLU A 82 -9.68 5.22 -35.83
CA GLU A 82 -10.39 4.35 -36.77
C GLU A 82 -11.88 4.60 -36.57
N VAL A 83 -12.37 5.56 -37.35
CA VAL A 83 -13.78 5.88 -37.51
C VAL A 83 -14.49 4.57 -37.81
N LEU A 84 -15.23 4.05 -36.83
CA LEU A 84 -16.12 2.92 -37.00
C LEU A 84 -17.21 3.35 -37.99
N ARG A 85 -16.90 3.21 -39.28
CA ARG A 85 -17.84 3.33 -40.39
C ARG A 85 -18.68 2.06 -40.38
N LEU A 86 -19.78 2.10 -39.62
CA LEU A 86 -20.90 1.18 -39.75
C LEU A 86 -21.97 1.82 -40.66
#